data_AF-A0A6B1H853-F1
#
_entry.id   AF-A0A6B1H853-F1
#
_cell.length_a   1.000
_cell.length_b   1.000
_cell.length_c   1.000
_cell.angle_alpha   90.00
_cell.angle_beta   90.00
_cell.angle_gamma   90.00
#
_symmetry.space_group_name_H-M   'P 1'
#
loop_
_entity.id
_entity.type
_entity.pdbx_description
1 polymer ?
#
loop_
_entity_poly.entity_id
_entity_poly.type
_entity_poly.pdbx_seq_one_letter_code
_entity_poly.pdbx_strand_id
1 'polypeptide(L)' 'TQGVGARVVATYGGEDHLREVTLGSNFASHNPTVALFGLGSTAEVDTLTVDWPDGEQTVLHALAANQEVVVDHPAR' A
#
# COMPACT_ATOMS: atom_id res chain seq x y z
N THR A 1 1.44 -18.44 1.83
CA THR A 1 1.92 -18.28 0.44
C THR A 1 0.78 -17.73 -0.38
N GLN A 2 1.05 -16.85 -1.36
CA GLN A 2 0.10 -16.13 -2.23
C GLN A 2 -0.17 -14.67 -1.77
N GLY A 3 0.78 -13.76 -2.00
CA GLY A 3 0.54 -12.31 -1.92
C GLY A 3 0.58 -11.61 -3.28
N VAL A 4 0.63 -12.33 -4.41
CA VAL A 4 0.76 -11.72 -5.73
C VAL A 4 -0.52 -10.94 -6.06
N GLY A 5 -0.45 -9.61 -6.09
CA GLY A 5 -1.49 -8.75 -6.66
C GLY A 5 -2.31 -7.90 -5.69
N ALA A 6 -1.75 -7.48 -4.55
CA ALA A 6 -2.44 -6.53 -3.69
C ALA A 6 -2.59 -5.15 -4.38
N ARG A 7 -3.73 -4.49 -4.15
CA ARG A 7 -4.00 -3.15 -4.66
C ARG A 7 -3.90 -2.16 -3.52
N VAL A 8 -3.16 -1.07 -3.73
CA VAL A 8 -3.00 -0.02 -2.73
C VAL A 8 -3.64 1.26 -3.23
N VAL A 9 -4.56 1.81 -2.46
CA VAL A 9 -5.24 3.08 -2.75
C VAL A 9 -4.90 4.05 -1.63
N ALA A 10 -4.28 5.18 -1.99
CA ALA A 10 -4.00 6.27 -1.06
C ALA A 10 -4.90 7.46 -1.38
N THR A 11 -5.74 7.86 -0.43
CA THR A 11 -6.55 9.07 -0.53
C THR A 11 -5.84 10.20 0.20
N TYR A 12 -5.56 11.30 -0.51
CA TYR A 12 -4.98 12.50 0.07
C TYR A 12 -5.31 13.74 -0.77
N GLY A 13 -5.43 14.90 -0.13
CA GLY A 13 -5.74 16.15 -0.85
C GLY A 13 -7.12 16.16 -1.52
N GLY A 14 -8.02 15.25 -1.11
CA GLY A 14 -9.35 15.08 -1.72
C GLY A 14 -9.39 14.22 -2.98
N GLU A 15 -8.28 13.58 -3.36
CA GLU A 15 -8.20 12.69 -4.51
C GLU A 15 -7.75 11.27 -4.11
N ASP A 16 -8.21 10.28 -4.87
CA ASP A 16 -7.79 8.89 -4.73
C ASP A 16 -6.65 8.58 -5.70
N HIS A 17 -5.52 8.15 -5.15
CA HIS A 17 -4.34 7.75 -5.90
C HIS A 17 -4.15 6.24 -5.79
N LEU A 18 -4.48 5.54 -6.88
CA LEU A 18 -4.35 4.09 -6.97
C LEU A 18 -2.95 3.68 -7.48
N ARG A 19 -2.34 2.72 -6.78
CA ARG A 19 -1.15 2.00 -7.22
C ARG A 19 -1.38 0.50 -7.06
N GLU A 20 -1.33 -0.22 -8.17
CA GLU A 20 -1.28 -1.68 -8.10
C GLU A 20 0.16 -2.09 -7.72
N VAL A 21 0.30 -2.81 -6.61
CA VAL A 21 1.59 -3.30 -6.15
C VAL A 21 1.56 -4.80 -6.25
N THR A 22 2.29 -5.35 -7.21
CA THR A 22 2.48 -6.80 -7.29
C THR A 22 3.37 -7.22 -6.13
N LEU A 23 2.78 -7.49 -4.95
CA LEU A 23 3.46 -8.02 -3.77
C LEU A 23 3.83 -9.50 -4.02
N GLY A 24 4.75 -9.74 -4.95
CA GLY A 24 5.25 -11.07 -5.23
C GLY A 24 6.04 -11.61 -4.05
N SER A 25 5.37 -12.30 -3.13
CA SER A 25 6.04 -13.10 -2.13
C SER A 25 6.73 -14.28 -2.83
N ASN A 26 8.00 -14.14 -3.18
CA ASN A 26 8.98 -15.23 -3.12
C ASN A 26 10.41 -14.68 -3.23
N PHE A 27 11.22 -15.17 -2.29
CA PHE A 27 12.61 -14.95 -1.92
C PHE A 27 13.71 -15.00 -3.02
N ALA A 28 13.43 -14.76 -4.30
CA ALA A 28 14.46 -14.78 -5.34
C ALA A 28 14.15 -13.77 -6.45
N SER A 29 15.04 -12.79 -6.59
CA SER A 29 15.18 -11.90 -7.75
C SER A 29 14.26 -10.68 -7.84
N HIS A 30 14.71 -9.61 -7.16
CA HIS A 30 14.92 -8.29 -7.79
C HIS A 30 13.73 -7.42 -8.24
N ASN A 31 12.54 -7.53 -7.63
CA ASN A 31 11.52 -6.48 -7.76
C ASN A 31 11.18 -5.86 -6.40
N PRO A 32 11.38 -4.54 -6.21
CA PRO A 32 11.03 -3.91 -4.95
C PRO A 32 9.50 -3.93 -4.77
N THR A 33 9.08 -4.52 -3.65
CA THR A 33 7.71 -4.64 -3.13
C THR A 33 7.14 -3.29 -2.65
N VAL A 34 7.80 -2.17 -2.96
CA VAL A 34 7.54 -0.84 -2.37
C VAL A 34 6.73 0.01 -3.34
N ALA A 35 5.53 0.44 -2.93
CA ALA A 35 4.82 1.53 -3.60
C ALA A 35 5.31 2.89 -3.09
N LEU A 36 5.78 3.72 -4.02
CA LEU A 36 6.08 5.12 -3.75
C LEU A 36 4.90 6.00 -4.19
N PHE A 37 4.31 6.71 -3.23
CA PHE A 37 3.29 7.73 -3.47
C PHE A 37 3.93 9.12 -3.38
N GLY A 38 3.85 9.88 -4.46
CA GLY A 38 4.32 11.27 -4.49
C GLY A 38 3.26 12.20 -3.92
N LEU A 39 3.41 12.58 -2.65
CA LEU A 39 2.41 13.39 -1.91
C LEU A 39 2.48 14.90 -2.20
N GLY A 40 3.50 15.35 -2.94
CA GLY A 40 3.69 16.79 -3.22
C GLY A 40 3.93 17.59 -1.94
N SER A 41 3.11 18.60 -1.70
CA SER A 41 3.11 19.41 -0.46
C SER A 41 2.20 18.84 0.64
N THR A 42 1.53 17.72 0.40
CA THR A 42 0.60 17.12 1.36
C THR A 42 1.40 16.45 2.48
N ALA A 43 1.12 16.86 3.73
CA ALA A 43 1.85 16.38 4.90
C ALA A 43 1.36 15.03 5.42
N GLU A 44 0.22 14.55 4.93
CA GLU A 44 -0.47 13.38 5.46
C GLU A 44 -1.30 12.70 4.36
N VAL A 45 -1.42 11.38 4.44
CA VAL A 45 -2.38 10.57 3.70
C VAL A 45 -3.58 10.33 4.58
N ASP A 46 -4.76 10.78 4.14
CA ASP A 46 -6.00 10.67 4.89
C ASP A 46 -6.36 9.20 5.12
N THR A 47 -6.26 8.39 4.07
CA THR A 47 -6.54 6.94 4.12
C THR A 47 -5.66 6.17 3.16
N LEU A 48 -5.13 5.03 3.62
CA LEU A 48 -4.43 4.05 2.80
C LEU A 48 -5.17 2.71 2.92
N THR A 49 -5.71 2.24 1.80
CA THR A 49 -6.40 0.96 1.69
C THR A 49 -5.54 -0.02 0.94
N VAL A 50 -5.38 -1.22 1.49
CA VAL A 50 -4.73 -2.37 0.85
C VAL A 50 -5.78 -3.45 0.66
N ASP A 51 -6.13 -3.73 -0.60
CA ASP A 51 -6.98 -4.85 -0.97
C ASP A 51 -6.08 -6.06 -1.27
N TRP A 52 -6.22 -7.12 -0.49
CA TRP A 52 -5.43 -8.34 -0.62
C TRP A 52 -6.06 -9.30 -1.65
N PRO A 53 -5.25 -10.15 -2.32
CA PRO A 53 -5.75 -11.06 -3.36
C PRO A 53 -6.78 -12.09 -2.87
N ASP A 54 -6.81 -12.37 -1.57
CA ASP A 54 -7.77 -13.28 -0.94
C ASP A 54 -9.10 -12.60 -0.56
N GLY A 55 -9.20 -11.30 -0.81
CA GLY A 55 -10.37 -10.47 -0.50
C GLY A 55 -10.34 -9.84 0.89
N GLU A 56 -9.30 -10.08 1.70
CA GLU A 56 -9.09 -9.29 2.91
C GLU A 56 -8.76 -7.84 2.55
N GLN A 57 -9.02 -6.92 3.49
CA GLN A 57 -8.72 -5.51 3.33
C GLN A 57 -8.07 -4.96 4.59
N THR A 58 -7.02 -4.17 4.41
CA THR A 58 -6.40 -3.39 5.48
C THR A 58 -6.60 -1.90 5.20
N VAL A 59 -7.08 -1.15 6.18
CA VAL A 59 -7.26 0.29 6.08
C VAL A 59 -6.46 0.98 7.17
N LEU A 60 -5.61 1.92 6.78
CA LEU A 60 -4.87 2.80 7.67
C LEU A 60 -5.33 4.24 7.45
N HIS A 61 -5.33 5.03 8.50
CA HIS A 61 -5.75 6.43 8.47
C HIS A 61 -4.66 7.33 9.02
N ALA A 62 -4.70 8.60 8.60
CA ALA A 62 -3.85 9.66 9.14
C ALA A 62 -2.36 9.31 9.13
N LEU A 63 -1.86 8.86 7.97
CA LEU A 63 -0.46 8.47 7.82
C LEU A 63 0.36 9.69 7.43
N ALA A 64 1.30 10.11 8.28
CA ALA A 64 2.24 11.18 7.96
C ALA A 64 3.01 10.91 6.64
N ALA A 65 3.32 11.95 5.89
CA ALA A 65 4.15 11.86 4.70
C ALA A 65 5.61 11.53 5.03
N ASN A 66 6.39 11.15 4.02
CA ASN A 66 7.84 10.90 4.11
C ASN A 66 8.25 9.79 5.08
N GLN A 67 7.42 8.75 5.22
CA GLN A 67 7.75 7.56 6.00
C GLN A 67 7.55 6.28 5.17
N GLU A 68 8.22 5.22 5.59
CA GLU A 68 7.95 3.87 5.12
C GLU A 68 6.94 3.22 6.08
N VAL A 69 5.83 2.71 5.53
CA VAL A 69 4.81 2.00 6.28
C VAL A 69 4.82 0.55 5.84
N VAL A 70 5.08 -0.36 6.78
CA VAL A 70 4.98 -1.81 6.55
C VAL A 70 3.58 -2.25 6.93
N VAL A 71 2.85 -2.81 5.96
CA VAL A 71 1.50 -3.35 6.16
C VAL A 71 1.56 -4.86 6.04
N ASP A 72 1.26 -5.55 7.13
CA ASP A 72 1.14 -7.00 7.16
C ASP A 72 -0.28 -7.44 6.79
N HIS A 73 -0.36 -8.62 6.17
CA HIS A 73 -1.62 -9.27 5.89
C HIS A 73 -2.38 -9.55 7.21
N PRO A 74 -3.70 -9.31 7.30
CA PRO A 74 -4.45 -9.46 8.55
C PRO A 74 -4.47 -10.89 9.10
N ALA A 75 -4.51 -11.90 8.24
CA ALA A 75 -4.40 -13.31 8.64
C ALA A 75 -2.99 -13.79 9.09
N ARG A 76 -2.01 -12.90 9.30
CA ARG A 76 -0.62 -13.25 9.68
C ARG A 76 -0.28 -12.95 11.13
#